data_AF-A0AAV2QW42-F1
#
_entry.id   AF-A0AAV2QW42-F1
#
_cell.length_a   1.000
_cell.length_b   1.000
_cell.length_c   1.000
_cell.angle_alpha   90.00
_cell.angle_beta   90.00
_cell.angle_gamma   90.00
#
_symmetry.space_group_name_H-M   'P 1'
#
loop_
_entity.id
_entity.type
_entity.pdbx_description
1 polymer ?
#
loop_
_entity_poly.entity_id
_entity_poly.type
_entity_poly.pdbx_seq_one_letter_code
_entity_poly.pdbx_strand_id
1 'polypeptide(L)'
;QLDKFIKVEYLAKCPGKNIFVNTSVCDSLREGDEIQYTLSVTLLKCPETAEPFVLEVKTSQEKLMIEIEPLCDCGCDEPGHKMREENSPTCKGHGTLACGVCNCNQGYHGANCLCSDSDLGPGEVRSCNKGEPDECSGNGFCSCGHCVCHPNYSGKRCQCNRRSCLSLSSAG
;
A
#
# COMPACT_ATOMS: atom_id res chain seq x y z
N GLN A 1 9.13 -5.52 -23.78
CA GLN A 1 8.03 -5.62 -22.78
C GLN A 1 8.48 -5.18 -21.39
N LEU A 2 9.77 -5.33 -21.04
CA LEU A 2 10.43 -4.73 -19.86
C LEU A 2 10.34 -3.18 -19.83
N ASP A 3 10.19 -2.57 -21.01
CA ASP A 3 10.18 -1.12 -21.24
C ASP A 3 9.01 -0.38 -20.57
N LYS A 4 8.03 -1.11 -20.00
CA LYS A 4 6.85 -0.53 -19.34
C LYS A 4 7.08 -0.24 -17.85
N PHE A 5 8.01 -0.94 -17.21
CA PHE A 5 8.24 -0.83 -15.76
C PHE A 5 9.68 -0.47 -15.41
N ILE A 6 10.60 -0.45 -16.38
CA ILE A 6 12.01 -0.10 -16.17
C ILE A 6 12.46 0.93 -17.19
N LYS A 7 13.29 1.86 -16.73
CA LYS A 7 14.08 2.75 -17.57
C LYS A 7 15.54 2.34 -17.47
N VAL A 8 16.20 2.20 -18.62
CA VAL A 8 17.65 1.94 -18.70
C VAL A 8 18.30 3.12 -19.41
N GLU A 9 19.23 3.79 -18.73
CA GLU A 9 20.03 4.88 -19.30
C GLU A 9 21.48 4.43 -19.48
N TYR A 10 22.04 4.74 -20.64
CA TYR A 10 23.39 4.34 -21.03
C TYR A 10 24.30 5.56 -21.06
N LEU A 11 25.36 5.51 -20.26
CA LEU A 11 26.47 6.44 -20.37
C LEU A 11 27.68 5.66 -20.91
N ALA A 12 28.34 6.20 -21.92
CA ALA A 12 29.56 5.63 -22.47
C ALA A 12 30.69 6.65 -22.44
N LYS A 13 31.87 6.20 -22.04
CA LYS A 13 33.14 6.90 -22.26
C LYS A 13 33.81 6.24 -23.47
N CYS A 14 33.61 6.85 -24.62
CA CYS A 14 34.18 6.38 -25.89
C CYS A 14 35.69 6.69 -25.97
N PRO A 15 36.44 5.94 -26.81
CA PRO A 15 37.85 6.21 -27.06
C PRO A 15 38.09 7.67 -27.47
N GLY A 16 39.16 8.27 -26.94
CA GLY A 16 39.51 9.67 -27.20
C GLY A 16 38.64 10.70 -26.48
N LYS A 17 37.58 10.29 -25.75
CA LYS A 17 36.79 11.19 -24.90
C LYS A 17 37.16 10.99 -23.43
N ASN A 18 37.36 12.09 -22.72
CA ASN A 18 37.63 12.07 -21.27
C ASN A 18 36.37 12.12 -20.40
N ILE A 19 35.20 12.22 -21.02
CA ILE A 19 33.91 12.37 -20.35
C ILE A 19 32.94 11.27 -20.76
N PHE A 20 32.03 10.92 -19.86
CA PHE A 20 30.88 10.10 -20.17
C PHE A 20 29.82 10.94 -20.92
N VAL A 21 29.23 10.34 -21.95
CA VAL A 21 28.13 10.94 -22.72
C VAL A 21 26.95 9.99 -22.75
N ASN A 22 25.73 10.55 -22.86
CA ASN A 22 24.50 9.77 -22.93
C ASN A 22 24.35 9.12 -24.31
N THR A 23 24.91 7.93 -24.44
CA THR A 23 24.91 7.12 -25.66
C THR A 23 25.15 5.67 -25.29
N SER A 24 24.55 4.77 -26.07
CA SER A 24 24.86 3.34 -26.08
C SER A 24 25.84 2.95 -27.20
N VAL A 25 26.27 3.92 -28.03
CA VAL A 25 27.08 3.70 -29.22
C VAL A 25 28.28 4.64 -29.25
N CYS A 26 29.44 4.10 -29.60
CA CYS A 26 30.67 4.84 -29.88
C CYS A 26 31.08 4.60 -31.33
N ASP A 27 31.34 5.69 -32.07
CA ASP A 27 31.78 5.62 -33.46
C ASP A 27 33.30 5.46 -33.58
N SER A 28 33.75 4.99 -34.74
CA SER A 28 35.17 4.97 -35.15
C SER A 28 36.10 4.11 -34.25
N LEU A 29 35.60 2.98 -33.78
CA LEU A 29 36.36 2.01 -32.99
C LEU A 29 37.44 1.32 -33.82
N ARG A 30 38.62 1.17 -33.23
CA ARG A 30 39.77 0.45 -33.77
C ARG A 30 40.08 -0.77 -32.90
N GLU A 31 40.87 -1.69 -33.45
CA GLU A 31 41.35 -2.83 -32.68
C GLU A 31 42.19 -2.35 -31.49
N GLY A 32 41.86 -2.83 -30.29
CA GLY A 32 42.48 -2.40 -29.03
C GLY A 32 41.80 -1.23 -28.32
N ASP A 33 40.76 -0.63 -28.91
CA ASP A 33 39.99 0.41 -28.22
C ASP A 33 39.14 -0.17 -27.07
N GLU A 34 39.19 0.48 -25.91
CA GLU A 34 38.36 0.15 -24.75
C GLU A 34 37.24 1.19 -24.58
N ILE A 35 36.01 0.72 -24.39
CA ILE A 35 34.85 1.56 -24.07
C ILE A 35 34.42 1.25 -22.65
N GLN A 36 34.19 2.29 -21.84
CA GLN A 36 33.61 2.13 -20.51
C GLN A 36 32.14 2.51 -20.54
N TYR A 37 31.27 1.56 -20.16
CA TYR A 37 29.84 1.79 -20.03
C TYR A 37 29.44 1.93 -18.56
N THR A 38 28.46 2.79 -18.29
CA THR A 38 27.74 2.87 -17.03
C THR A 38 26.25 2.81 -17.34
N LEU A 39 25.58 1.81 -16.79
CA LEU A 39 24.14 1.63 -16.95
C LEU A 39 23.44 2.10 -15.69
N SER A 40 22.42 2.94 -15.85
CA SER A 40 21.51 3.29 -14.76
C SER A 40 20.17 2.62 -15.02
N VAL A 41 19.83 1.66 -14.17
CA VAL A 41 18.57 0.90 -14.24
C VAL A 41 17.63 1.44 -13.17
N THR A 42 16.46 1.92 -13.57
CA THR A 42 15.45 2.49 -12.67
C THR A 42 14.13 1.76 -12.82
N LEU A 43 13.60 1.23 -11.71
CA LEU A 43 12.24 0.69 -11.66
C LEU A 43 11.24 1.86 -11.63
N LEU A 44 10.47 2.04 -12.70
CA LEU A 44 9.46 3.09 -12.83
C LEU A 44 8.14 2.73 -12.14
N LYS A 45 7.81 1.43 -12.13
CA LYS A 45 6.60 0.88 -11.52
C LYS A 45 6.89 -0.51 -11.00
N CYS A 46 6.21 -0.89 -9.93
CA CYS A 46 6.21 -2.26 -9.47
C CYS A 46 5.56 -3.17 -10.52
N PRO A 47 6.24 -4.26 -10.95
CA PRO A 47 5.62 -5.27 -11.80
C PRO A 47 4.44 -5.92 -11.07
N GLU A 48 3.49 -6.47 -11.83
CA GLU A 48 2.28 -7.11 -11.28
C GLU A 48 2.64 -8.32 -10.40
N THR A 49 3.72 -9.01 -10.75
CA THR A 49 4.35 -10.04 -9.92
C THR A 49 5.68 -9.51 -9.41
N ALA A 50 5.93 -9.59 -8.10
CA ALA A 50 7.21 -9.20 -7.49
C ALA A 50 8.33 -10.24 -7.75
N GLU A 51 8.24 -10.99 -8.84
CA GLU A 51 9.22 -12.01 -9.18
C GLU A 51 10.50 -11.38 -9.73
N PRO A 52 11.68 -11.93 -9.37
CA PRO A 52 12.93 -11.53 -10.00
C PRO A 52 12.88 -11.75 -11.51
N PHE A 53 13.49 -10.84 -12.27
CA PHE A 53 13.56 -10.95 -13.73
C PHE A 53 14.93 -10.53 -14.24
N VAL A 54 15.25 -10.92 -15.49
CA VAL A 54 16.57 -10.69 -16.08
C VAL A 54 16.49 -9.64 -17.19
N LEU A 55 17.32 -8.61 -17.08
CA LEU A 55 17.60 -7.66 -18.14
C LEU A 55 18.78 -8.14 -18.97
N GLU A 56 18.52 -8.53 -20.22
CA GLU A 56 19.56 -8.85 -21.20
C GLU A 56 20.04 -7.58 -21.91
N VAL A 57 21.29 -7.20 -21.68
CA VAL A 57 21.96 -6.12 -22.40
C VAL A 57 22.81 -6.74 -23.51
N LYS A 58 22.41 -6.48 -24.76
CA LYS A 58 23.16 -6.92 -25.94
C LYS A 58 24.42 -6.06 -26.08
N THR A 59 25.58 -6.70 -26.01
CA THR A 59 26.85 -6.07 -26.38
C THR A 59 27.37 -6.68 -27.69
N SER A 60 28.42 -6.08 -28.27
CA SER A 60 28.95 -6.48 -29.58
C SER A 60 29.52 -7.91 -29.63
N GLN A 61 29.94 -8.46 -28.48
CA GLN A 61 30.59 -9.77 -28.42
C GLN A 61 29.95 -10.71 -27.40
N GLU A 62 29.27 -10.18 -26.36
CA GLU A 62 28.67 -10.98 -25.30
C GLU A 62 27.31 -10.43 -24.84
N LYS A 63 26.58 -11.23 -24.06
CA LYS A 63 25.34 -10.81 -23.41
C LYS A 63 25.63 -10.55 -21.94
N LEU A 64 25.37 -9.33 -21.47
CA LEU A 64 25.35 -9.04 -20.05
C LEU A 64 23.94 -9.32 -19.52
N MET A 65 23.84 -10.24 -18.56
CA MET A 65 22.58 -10.63 -17.92
C MET A 65 22.53 -10.01 -16.52
N ILE A 66 21.58 -9.11 -16.28
CA ILE A 66 21.40 -8.44 -14.98
C ILE A 66 20.13 -8.99 -14.35
N GLU A 67 20.27 -9.71 -13.24
CA GLU A 67 19.13 -10.16 -12.43
C GLU A 67 18.67 -9.00 -11.53
N ILE A 68 17.37 -8.72 -11.58
CA ILE A 68 16.74 -7.61 -10.87
C ILE A 68 15.65 -8.18 -9.97
N GLU A 69 15.77 -7.89 -8.68
CA GLU A 69 14.79 -8.21 -7.65
C GLU A 69 14.00 -6.93 -7.28
N PRO A 70 12.71 -6.84 -7.62
CA PRO A 70 11.91 -5.64 -7.36
C PRO A 70 11.52 -5.51 -5.88
N LEU A 71 11.96 -4.44 -5.23
CA LEU A 71 11.61 -4.13 -3.84
C LEU A 71 10.30 -3.31 -3.79
N CYS A 72 9.17 -4.03 -3.87
CA CYS A 72 7.84 -3.43 -3.96
C CYS A 72 7.02 -3.48 -2.67
N ASP A 73 7.35 -4.39 -1.75
CA ASP A 73 6.69 -4.50 -0.46
C ASP A 73 7.56 -3.88 0.65
N CYS A 74 6.89 -3.32 1.65
CA CYS A 74 7.52 -2.76 2.85
C CYS A 74 7.79 -3.84 3.92
N GLY A 75 7.38 -5.09 3.69
CA GLY A 75 7.60 -6.24 4.58
C GLY A 75 6.71 -6.24 5.84
N CYS A 76 6.04 -5.13 6.14
CA CYS A 76 5.19 -5.00 7.32
C CYS A 76 3.85 -5.76 7.22
N ASP A 77 3.49 -6.21 6.01
CA ASP A 77 2.35 -7.07 5.72
C ASP A 77 2.76 -8.56 5.60
N GLU A 78 4.00 -8.93 5.92
CA GLU A 78 4.42 -10.33 5.91
C GLU A 78 3.77 -11.13 7.04
N PRO A 79 3.43 -12.42 6.81
CA PRO A 79 2.94 -13.31 7.85
C PRO A 79 3.88 -13.38 9.06
N GLY A 80 3.34 -13.18 10.26
CA GLY A 80 4.13 -13.20 11.50
C GLY A 80 4.85 -11.89 11.83
N HIS A 81 4.78 -10.87 10.96
CA HIS A 81 5.27 -9.55 11.31
C HIS A 81 4.43 -8.91 12.42
N LYS A 82 5.07 -8.24 13.38
CA LYS A 82 4.40 -7.64 14.56
C LYS A 82 3.33 -6.58 14.24
N MET A 83 3.35 -6.03 13.03
CA MET A 83 2.38 -5.04 12.55
C MET A 83 1.28 -5.66 11.70
N ARG A 84 1.25 -6.99 11.59
CA ARG A 84 0.20 -7.76 10.94
C ARG A 84 -0.62 -8.50 11.99
N GLU A 85 -1.93 -8.29 11.95
CA GLU A 85 -2.90 -8.97 12.80
C GLU A 85 -4.09 -9.41 11.94
N GLU A 86 -4.20 -10.70 11.69
CA GLU A 86 -5.33 -11.27 10.94
C GLU A 86 -6.61 -11.19 11.75
N ASN A 87 -7.73 -10.86 11.09
CA ASN A 87 -9.02 -10.63 11.73
C ASN A 87 -8.92 -9.65 12.90
N SER A 88 -8.14 -8.58 12.73
CA SER A 88 -7.86 -7.62 13.79
C SER A 88 -9.15 -7.00 14.35
N PRO A 89 -9.28 -6.83 15.68
CA PRO A 89 -10.36 -6.08 16.29
C PRO A 89 -10.47 -4.63 15.77
N THR A 90 -9.33 -4.04 15.35
CA THR A 90 -9.27 -2.72 14.71
C THR A 90 -10.06 -2.71 13.41
N CYS A 91 -9.96 -3.79 12.65
CA CYS A 91 -10.68 -4.05 11.40
C CYS A 91 -12.02 -4.76 11.64
N LYS A 92 -12.56 -4.68 12.86
CA LYS A 92 -13.83 -5.31 13.27
C LYS A 92 -13.89 -6.82 13.07
N GLY A 93 -12.74 -7.50 12.98
CA GLY A 93 -12.67 -8.93 12.67
C GLY A 93 -12.98 -9.26 11.21
N HIS A 94 -13.11 -8.25 10.34
CA HIS A 94 -13.46 -8.39 8.93
C HIS A 94 -12.31 -8.01 8.00
N GLY A 95 -11.08 -8.09 8.49
CA GLY A 95 -9.89 -7.82 7.71
C GLY A 95 -8.61 -8.03 8.50
N THR A 96 -7.50 -7.95 7.79
CA THR A 96 -6.16 -8.01 8.36
C THR A 96 -5.66 -6.60 8.57
N LEU A 97 -5.24 -6.26 9.79
CA LEU A 97 -4.52 -5.02 10.04
C LEU A 97 -3.08 -5.24 9.64
N ALA A 98 -2.57 -4.46 8.69
CA ALA A 98 -1.20 -4.52 8.23
C ALA A 98 -0.64 -3.11 8.03
N CYS A 99 0.57 -2.86 8.53
CA CYS A 99 1.22 -1.55 8.39
C CYS A 99 0.36 -0.36 8.90
N GLY A 100 -0.57 -0.62 9.83
CA GLY A 100 -1.50 0.38 10.36
C GLY A 100 -2.78 0.61 9.54
N VAL A 101 -3.02 -0.17 8.49
CA VAL A 101 -4.20 -0.09 7.61
C VAL A 101 -4.94 -1.43 7.57
N CYS A 102 -6.26 -1.41 7.46
CA CYS A 102 -7.04 -2.62 7.33
C CYS A 102 -7.19 -3.06 5.86
N ASN A 103 -6.72 -4.26 5.55
CA ASN A 103 -7.01 -4.99 4.32
C ASN A 103 -8.29 -5.82 4.53
N CYS A 104 -9.41 -5.35 4.00
CA CYS A 104 -10.73 -5.94 4.27
C CYS A 104 -10.96 -7.26 3.53
N ASN A 105 -11.63 -8.17 4.22
CA ASN A 105 -12.12 -9.42 3.64
C ASN A 105 -13.13 -9.14 2.53
N GLN A 106 -13.31 -10.11 1.63
CA GLN A 106 -14.25 -9.99 0.53
C GLN A 106 -15.66 -9.58 1.02
N GLY A 107 -16.21 -8.55 0.38
CA GLY A 107 -17.51 -8.00 0.70
C GLY A 107 -17.54 -7.06 1.90
N TYR A 108 -16.38 -6.67 2.45
CA TYR A 108 -16.24 -5.63 3.46
C TYR A 108 -15.39 -4.45 2.98
N HIS A 109 -15.71 -3.25 3.47
CA HIS A 109 -15.17 -1.99 2.98
C HIS A 109 -15.04 -0.93 4.08
N GLY A 110 -14.34 0.14 3.74
CA GLY A 110 -14.09 1.27 4.63
C GLY A 110 -12.81 1.08 5.47
N ALA A 111 -12.34 2.18 6.09
CA ALA A 111 -11.04 2.22 6.75
C ALA A 111 -10.81 1.14 7.81
N ASN A 112 -11.89 0.65 8.44
CA ASN A 112 -11.85 -0.37 9.49
C ASN A 112 -12.71 -1.60 9.13
N CYS A 113 -13.01 -1.82 7.85
CA CYS A 113 -13.84 -2.94 7.36
C CYS A 113 -15.21 -3.03 8.01
N LEU A 114 -15.81 -1.87 8.28
CA LEU A 114 -17.08 -1.75 8.98
C LEU A 114 -18.28 -2.01 8.07
N CYS A 115 -18.15 -1.71 6.78
CA CYS A 115 -19.27 -1.74 5.83
C CYS A 115 -19.26 -3.07 5.08
N SER A 116 -20.39 -3.75 4.97
CA SER A 116 -20.54 -4.96 4.15
C SER A 116 -21.28 -4.65 2.82
N ASP A 117 -21.15 -5.50 1.81
CA ASP A 117 -21.93 -5.38 0.56
C ASP A 117 -23.45 -5.45 0.81
N SER A 118 -23.88 -6.18 1.84
CA SER A 118 -25.27 -6.18 2.33
C SER A 118 -25.74 -4.81 2.84
N ASP A 119 -24.82 -3.94 3.28
CA ASP A 119 -25.15 -2.57 3.67
C ASP A 119 -25.33 -1.62 2.46
N LEU A 120 -25.00 -2.09 1.24
CA LEU A 120 -25.02 -1.30 -0.01
C LEU A 120 -26.21 -1.62 -0.94
N GLY A 121 -27.12 -2.52 -0.55
CA GLY A 121 -28.26 -2.96 -1.37
C GLY A 121 -29.33 -1.88 -1.66
N PRO A 122 -30.03 -1.94 -2.81
CA PRO A 122 -31.13 -1.03 -3.13
C PRO A 122 -32.42 -1.52 -2.46
N GLY A 123 -32.74 -1.02 -1.26
CA GLY A 123 -33.98 -1.45 -0.60
C GLY A 123 -34.27 -0.81 0.76
N GLU A 124 -33.63 -1.27 1.82
CA GLU A 124 -33.98 -1.01 3.23
C GLU A 124 -32.72 -1.34 4.05
N VAL A 125 -32.11 -0.56 4.96
CA VAL A 125 -32.40 0.68 5.68
C VAL A 125 -31.06 1.41 5.81
N ARG A 126 -30.93 2.63 5.26
CA ARG A 126 -29.74 3.47 5.46
C ARG A 126 -29.74 4.06 6.87
N SER A 127 -28.66 3.76 7.60
CA SER A 127 -28.09 4.66 8.61
C SER A 127 -28.86 4.83 9.92
N CYS A 128 -28.09 5.26 10.92
CA CYS A 128 -28.43 5.42 12.32
C CYS A 128 -29.50 6.52 12.54
N ASN A 129 -30.72 6.20 12.13
CA ASN A 129 -31.99 6.91 12.26
C ASN A 129 -32.08 8.25 11.50
N LYS A 130 -32.30 8.18 10.18
CA LYS A 130 -32.70 9.32 9.33
C LYS A 130 -33.82 10.15 9.97
N GLY A 131 -33.51 11.40 10.35
CA GLY A 131 -34.49 12.43 10.68
C GLY A 131 -34.85 12.61 12.16
N GLU A 132 -34.20 11.89 13.09
CA GLU A 132 -34.30 12.18 14.53
C GLU A 132 -33.21 13.17 14.96
N PRO A 133 -33.45 14.03 15.98
CA PRO A 133 -32.44 14.97 16.49
C PRO A 133 -31.20 14.29 17.12
N ASP A 134 -31.21 12.97 17.28
CA ASP A 134 -30.22 12.19 18.05
C ASP A 134 -29.58 11.05 17.22
N GLU A 135 -29.19 11.30 15.96
CA GLU A 135 -28.35 10.36 15.20
C GLU A 135 -27.07 10.07 16.01
N CYS A 136 -26.81 8.78 16.26
CA CYS A 136 -25.73 8.34 17.16
C CYS A 136 -25.73 9.01 18.53
N SER A 137 -26.93 9.30 19.06
CA SER A 137 -27.15 10.02 20.33
C SER A 137 -26.42 11.37 20.39
N GLY A 138 -26.12 11.98 19.23
CA GLY A 138 -25.31 13.20 19.13
C GLY A 138 -23.83 13.02 19.47
N ASN A 139 -23.38 11.79 19.71
CA ASN A 139 -22.06 11.45 20.25
C ASN A 139 -21.21 10.63 19.27
N GLY A 140 -21.50 10.74 17.98
CA GLY A 140 -20.75 10.08 16.91
C GLY A 140 -21.27 10.45 15.54
N PHE A 141 -20.69 9.84 14.51
CA PHE A 141 -21.13 9.98 13.12
C PHE A 141 -21.62 8.65 12.58
N CYS A 142 -22.64 8.68 11.72
CA CYS A 142 -23.13 7.49 11.06
C CYS A 142 -22.27 7.13 9.83
N SER A 143 -21.80 5.89 9.75
CA SER A 143 -21.10 5.32 8.60
C SER A 143 -21.66 3.93 8.29
N CYS A 144 -22.21 3.74 7.08
CA CYS A 144 -22.73 2.45 6.61
C CYS A 144 -23.71 1.77 7.60
N GLY A 145 -24.70 2.48 8.14
CA GLY A 145 -25.64 1.87 9.09
C GLY A 145 -25.18 1.83 10.55
N HIS A 146 -23.93 2.20 10.83
CA HIS A 146 -23.29 2.04 12.14
C HIS A 146 -22.77 3.37 12.71
N CYS A 147 -22.86 3.54 14.03
CA CYS A 147 -22.32 4.72 14.71
C CYS A 147 -20.84 4.56 15.01
N VAL A 148 -20.04 5.53 14.56
CA VAL A 148 -18.65 5.69 14.97
C VAL A 148 -18.60 6.77 16.05
N CYS A 149 -18.34 6.36 17.28
CA CYS A 149 -18.43 7.23 18.45
C CYS A 149 -17.26 8.19 18.59
N HIS A 150 -17.55 9.40 19.06
CA HIS A 150 -16.52 10.33 19.52
C HIS A 150 -15.75 9.75 20.71
N PRO A 151 -14.53 10.25 21.00
CA PRO A 151 -13.75 9.81 22.14
C PRO A 151 -14.55 9.89 23.45
N ASN A 152 -14.39 8.88 24.31
CA ASN A 152 -15.14 8.65 25.57
C ASN A 152 -16.58 8.15 25.43
N TYR A 153 -17.12 8.02 24.22
CA TYR A 153 -18.43 7.44 23.98
C TYR A 153 -18.33 6.02 23.42
N SER A 154 -19.34 5.20 23.69
CA SER A 154 -19.39 3.80 23.28
C SER A 154 -20.84 3.29 23.21
N GLY A 155 -21.02 2.06 22.73
CA GLY A 155 -22.33 1.46 22.48
C GLY A 155 -22.79 1.65 21.03
N LYS A 156 -23.76 0.85 20.60
CA LYS A 156 -24.23 0.78 19.20
C LYS A 156 -24.71 2.14 18.65
N ARG A 157 -25.19 3.03 19.52
CA ARG A 157 -25.63 4.40 19.19
C ARG A 157 -24.82 5.47 19.92
N CYS A 158 -23.63 5.15 20.41
CA CYS A 158 -22.78 6.07 21.18
C CYS A 158 -23.44 6.65 22.44
N GLN A 159 -24.40 5.92 23.02
CA GLN A 159 -25.19 6.36 24.15
C GLN A 159 -24.45 6.27 25.50
N CYS A 160 -23.34 5.54 25.57
CA CYS A 160 -22.62 5.31 26.82
C CYS A 160 -21.41 6.25 26.93
N ASN A 161 -21.47 7.21 27.85
CA ASN A 161 -20.33 8.05 28.22
C ASN A 161 -19.48 7.37 29.31
N ARG A 162 -18.21 7.08 29.00
CA ARG A 162 -17.26 6.42 29.92
C ARG A 162 -16.91 7.26 31.16
N ARG A 163 -17.20 8.56 31.15
CA ARG A 163 -16.99 9.46 32.31
C ARG A 163 -18.20 9.56 33.23
N SER A 164 -19.35 9.05 32.80
CA SER A 164 -20.60 9.12 33.56
C SER A 164 -20.80 7.95 34.52
N CYS A 165 -19.81 7.04 34.62
CA CYS A 165 -19.77 6.11 35.75
C CYS A 165 -19.63 6.93 37.03
N LEU A 166 -20.75 7.09 37.75
CA LEU A 166 -20.72 7.52 39.15
C LEU A 166 -19.74 6.59 39.86
N SER A 167 -18.68 7.13 40.46
CA SER A 167 -17.96 6.34 41.45
C SER A 167 -18.95 6.09 42.57
N LEU A 168 -19.47 4.87 42.66
CA LEU A 168 -20.02 4.35 43.91
C LEU A 168 -18.83 4.14 44.85
N SER A 169 -18.24 5.26 45.27
CA SER A 169 -17.33 5.36 46.39
C SER A 169 -18.02 6.24 47.41
N SER A 170 -18.40 5.63 48.53
CA SER A 170 -18.99 6.19 49.75
C SER A 170 -20.51 6.42 49.79
N ALA A 171 -21.22 5.38 50.20
CA ALA A 171 -22.35 5.49 51.14
C ALA A 171 -22.48 4.17 51.92
N GLY A 172 -22.11 4.18 53.20
CA GLY A 172 -22.21 3.05 54.13
C GLY A 172 -20.91 2.82 54.90
#